data_AF-A0A4Q4N983-F1
#
_entry.id   AF-A0A4Q4N983-F1
#
_cell.length_a   1.000
_cell.length_b   1.000
_cell.length_c   1.000
_cell.angle_alpha   90.00
_cell.angle_beta   90.00
_cell.angle_gamma   90.00
#
_symmetry.space_group_name_H-M   'P 1'
#
loop_
_entity.id
_entity.type
_entity.pdbx_description
1 polymer ?
#
loop_
_entity_poly.entity_id
_entity_poly.type
_entity_poly.pdbx_seq_one_letter_code
_entity_poly.pdbx_strand_id
1 'polypeptide(L)' 'MTRPQTPSQATRQSAFNDKDRVWVIYDQDWELGTIQGAPVSSGESKRYTVKRDAAPAFPSGIDIEYIRKKN' A
#
# COMPACT_ATOMS: atom_id res chain seq x y z
N MET A 1 5.74 16.04 -8.80
CA MET A 1 4.79 15.99 -7.64
C MET A 1 5.61 15.60 -6.43
N THR A 2 5.54 16.37 -5.34
CA THR A 2 6.33 16.11 -4.12
C THR A 2 5.65 15.00 -3.33
N ARG A 3 6.39 13.94 -2.98
CA ARG A 3 5.84 12.80 -2.23
C ARG A 3 5.45 13.26 -0.80
N PRO A 4 4.27 12.90 -0.27
CA PRO A 4 3.87 13.29 1.08
C PRO A 4 4.80 12.68 2.13
N GLN A 5 4.98 13.41 3.22
CA GLN A 5 5.79 12.95 4.35
C GLN A 5 5.23 11.62 4.88
N THR A 6 6.11 10.65 5.08
CA THR A 6 5.71 9.32 5.56
C THR A 6 5.17 9.43 7.00
N PRO A 7 4.02 8.82 7.34
CA PRO A 7 3.51 8.85 8.71
C PRO A 7 4.51 8.20 9.65
N SER A 8 4.65 8.75 10.86
CA SER A 8 5.59 8.24 11.88
C SER A 8 5.34 6.78 12.27
N GLN A 9 4.09 6.31 12.10
CA GLN A 9 3.66 4.93 12.38
C GLN A 9 3.75 4.00 11.16
N ALA A 10 4.46 4.39 10.11
CA ALA A 10 4.49 3.67 8.85
C ALA A 10 5.91 3.16 8.50
N THR A 11 6.07 1.84 8.37
CA THR A 11 7.37 1.19 8.14
C THR A 11 7.45 0.58 6.73
N ARG A 12 8.60 0.72 6.04
CA ARG A 12 8.82 0.07 4.74
C ARG A 12 8.97 -1.44 4.94
N GLN A 13 8.33 -2.23 4.08
CA GLN A 13 8.44 -3.69 4.09
C GLN A 13 8.83 -4.23 2.71
N SER A 14 9.44 -5.41 2.67
CA SER A 14 9.82 -6.14 1.46
C SER A 14 8.71 -7.08 0.95
N ALA A 15 7.72 -7.36 1.79
CA ALA A 15 6.51 -8.10 1.45
C ALA A 15 5.36 -7.75 2.42
N PHE A 16 4.13 -7.99 1.98
CA PHE A 16 2.93 -7.89 2.82
C PHE A 16 2.11 -9.17 2.71
N ASN A 17 1.39 -9.52 3.76
CA ASN A 17 0.49 -10.66 3.79
C ASN A 17 -0.96 -10.22 3.53
N ASP A 18 -1.81 -11.18 3.13
CA ASP A 18 -3.25 -10.94 3.05
C ASP A 18 -3.79 -10.43 4.39
N LYS A 19 -4.71 -9.45 4.33
CA LYS A 19 -5.30 -8.75 5.49
C LYS A 19 -4.34 -7.89 6.31
N ASP A 20 -3.12 -7.67 5.85
CA ASP A 20 -2.20 -6.74 6.52
C ASP A 20 -2.75 -5.31 6.50
N ARG A 21 -2.74 -4.66 7.67
CA ARG A 21 -3.00 -3.22 7.80
C ARG A 21 -1.81 -2.41 7.29
N VAL A 22 -2.08 -1.54 6.33
CA VAL A 22 -1.06 -0.74 5.66
C VAL A 22 -1.50 0.70 5.47
N TRP A 23 -0.51 1.58 5.39
CA TRP A 23 -0.64 2.92 4.82
C TRP A 23 -0.28 2.86 3.34
N VAL A 24 -1.07 3.51 2.51
CA VAL A 24 -0.86 3.58 1.07
C VAL A 24 -0.88 5.03 0.61
N ILE A 25 0.08 5.43 -0.24
CA ILE A 25 0.07 6.77 -0.83
C ILE A 25 -0.97 6.80 -1.94
N TYR A 26 -1.92 7.72 -1.83
CA TYR A 26 -2.86 8.05 -2.89
C TYR A 26 -2.89 9.55 -3.12
N ASP A 27 -2.77 9.96 -4.38
CA ASP A 27 -2.68 11.35 -4.82
C ASP A 27 -1.57 12.12 -4.05
N GLN A 28 -1.92 12.71 -2.90
CA GLN A 28 -1.00 13.47 -2.06
C GLN A 28 -1.10 13.13 -0.56
N ASP A 29 -1.80 12.06 -0.20
CA ASP A 29 -1.99 11.68 1.19
C ASP A 29 -1.72 10.20 1.46
N TRP A 30 -1.44 9.90 2.72
CA TRP A 30 -1.36 8.54 3.21
C TRP A 30 -2.72 8.10 3.74
N GLU A 31 -3.30 7.11 3.09
CA GLU A 31 -4.55 6.53 3.50
C GLU A 31 -4.33 5.16 4.15
N LEU A 32 -5.19 4.82 5.10
CA LEU A 32 -5.23 3.48 5.66
C LEU A 32 -5.94 2.53 4.71
N GLY A 33 -5.41 1.32 4.63
CA GLY A 33 -6.02 0.23 3.91
C GLY A 33 -5.60 -1.12 4.43
N THR A 34 -6.10 -2.13 3.72
CA THR A 34 -5.89 -3.54 4.02
C THR A 34 -5.48 -4.25 2.75
N ILE A 35 -4.41 -5.03 2.80
CA ILE A 35 -3.97 -5.86 1.68
C ILE A 35 -5.03 -6.91 1.37
N GLN A 36 -5.28 -7.13 0.08
CA GLN A 36 -6.23 -8.12 -0.42
C GLN A 36 -5.45 -9.14 -1.25
N GLY A 37 -5.27 -10.32 -0.67
CA GLY A 37 -4.62 -11.45 -1.32
C GLY A 37 -3.10 -11.34 -1.46
N ALA A 38 -2.56 -12.25 -2.25
CA ALA A 38 -1.13 -12.31 -2.58
C ALA A 38 -0.74 -11.20 -3.58
N PRO A 39 0.53 -10.77 -3.59
CA PRO A 39 1.00 -9.84 -4.61
C PRO A 39 0.85 -10.42 -6.01
N VAL A 40 0.43 -9.58 -6.94
CA VAL A 40 0.52 -9.87 -8.37
C VAL A 40 1.94 -9.51 -8.79
N SER A 41 2.72 -10.52 -9.19
CA SER A 41 4.10 -10.32 -9.65
C SER A 41 4.10 -10.01 -11.14
N SER A 42 4.44 -8.78 -11.52
CA SER A 42 4.75 -8.43 -12.91
C SER A 42 6.24 -8.02 -13.00
N GLY A 43 7.14 -9.01 -13.01
CA GLY A 43 8.59 -8.79 -13.03
C GLY A 43 9.19 -8.50 -11.64
N GLU A 44 10.20 -7.61 -11.57
CA GLU A 44 10.94 -7.26 -10.35
C GLU A 44 10.10 -6.46 -9.32
N SER A 45 8.95 -5.94 -9.73
CA SER A 45 8.06 -5.15 -8.88
C SER A 45 6.86 -5.96 -8.40
N LYS A 46 6.64 -5.98 -7.07
CA LYS A 46 5.47 -6.61 -6.44
C LYS A 46 4.34 -5.59 -6.32
N ARG A 47 3.20 -5.88 -6.94
CA ARG A 47 1.98 -5.08 -6.82
C ARG A 47 0.98 -5.75 -5.90
N TYR A 48 0.35 -4.97 -5.02
CA TYR A 48 -0.65 -5.47 -4.10
C TYR A 48 -1.98 -4.77 -4.35
N THR A 49 -3.07 -5.53 -4.25
CA THR A 49 -4.40 -4.93 -4.16
C THR A 49 -4.59 -4.45 -2.73
N VAL A 50 -4.83 -3.15 -2.56
CA VAL A 50 -5.12 -2.55 -1.25
C VAL A 50 -6.57 -2.07 -1.26
N LYS A 51 -7.37 -2.58 -0.33
CA LYS A 51 -8.69 -2.05 -0.02
C LYS A 51 -8.52 -0.89 0.96
N ARG A 52 -8.78 0.33 0.51
CA ARG A 52 -8.71 1.52 1.37
C ARG A 52 -9.92 1.58 2.30
N ASP A 53 -9.75 2.21 3.45
CA ASP A 53 -10.83 2.38 4.43
C ASP A 53 -11.79 3.49 4.01
N ALA A 54 -11.26 4.60 3.48
CA ALA A 54 -12.03 5.77 3.09
C ALA A 54 -12.58 5.70 1.66
N ALA A 55 -12.11 4.73 0.85
CA ALA A 55 -12.35 4.69 -0.58
C ALA A 55 -12.29 3.25 -1.14
N PRO A 56 -12.83 2.99 -2.34
CA PRO A 56 -12.73 1.68 -2.97
C PRO A 56 -11.28 1.26 -3.26
N ALA A 57 -11.08 -0.05 -3.37
CA ALA A 57 -9.79 -0.67 -3.65
C ALA A 57 -9.19 -0.19 -4.97
N PHE A 58 -7.86 -0.22 -5.06
CA PHE A 58 -7.15 0.11 -6.29
C PHE A 58 -7.46 -0.91 -7.40
N PRO A 59 -8.07 -0.51 -8.53
CA PRO A 59 -8.43 -1.44 -9.58
C PRO A 59 -7.21 -2.06 -10.27
N SER A 60 -6.07 -1.38 -10.30
CA SER A 60 -4.83 -1.82 -10.95
C SER A 60 -3.79 -2.40 -9.99
N GLY A 61 -4.10 -2.50 -8.70
CA GLY A 61 -3.09 -2.73 -7.66
C GLY A 61 -2.11 -1.55 -7.51
N ILE A 62 -1.31 -1.58 -6.46
CA ILE A 62 -0.33 -0.54 -6.12
C ILE A 62 1.05 -1.15 -5.86
N ASP A 63 2.10 -0.51 -6.37
CA ASP A 63 3.48 -0.96 -6.17
C ASP A 63 3.87 -0.91 -4.69
N ILE A 64 4.61 -1.92 -4.25
CA ILE A 64 5.09 -2.06 -2.87
C ILE A 64 5.81 -0.79 -2.35
N GLU A 65 6.41 -0.02 -3.25
CA GLU A 65 7.11 1.22 -2.91
C GLU A 65 6.19 2.30 -2.34
N TYR A 66 4.90 2.26 -2.64
CA TYR A 66 3.87 3.19 -2.15
C TYR A 66 3.09 2.66 -0.94
N ILE A 67 3.48 1.48 -0.43
CA ILE A 67 2.84 0.83 0.71
C ILE A 67 3.79 0.86 1.91
N ARG A 68 3.25 1.06 3.11
CA ARG A 68 3.97 0.97 4.39
C ARG A 68 3.14 0.17 5.38
N LYS A 69 3.78 -0.68 6.17
CA LYS A 69 3.11 -1.40 7.26
C LYS A 69 2.71 -0.41 8.33
N LYS A 70 1.47 -0.51 8.81
CA LYS A 70 1.06 0.18 10.03
C LYS A 70 1.66 -0.57 11.23
N ASN A 71 2.49 0.11 12.02
CA ASN A 71 3.01 -0.41 13.29
C ASN A 71 1.91 -0.46 14.35
#